data_AF-E2Q243-F1
#
_entry.id   AF-E2Q243-F1
#
_cell.length_a   1.000
_cell.length_b   1.000
_cell.length_c   1.000
_cell.angle_alpha   90.00
_cell.angle_beta   90.00
_cell.angle_gamma   90.00
#
_symmetry.space_group_name_H-M   'P 1'
#
loop_
_entity.id
_entity.type
_entity.pdbx_description
1 polymer ?
#
loop_
_entity_poly.entity_id
_entity_poly.type
_entity_poly.pdbx_seq_one_letter_code
_entity_poly.pdbx_strand_id
1 'polypeptide(L)'
;MVAVDDVSSGKRLENLARSYSLDVTSEHVPVGGDIDLDRDGLIVVCGPGMSETIRHLYAQDPVLNWELGADETWTISDRRTGVVHRSGRDGDPTRPHDVGYLARLPRPDGRGSLLAIGGIYTQGSLGVVHLLASGLGALWGQVGTGKFSTLVGVEYDPETSEPKSVELLCPLYRHEEDAPA
;
A
#
# COMPACT_ATOMS: atom_id res chain seq x y z
N MET A 1 -3.44 13.19 15.04
CA MET A 1 -1.99 13.44 15.07
C MET A 1 -1.43 12.78 13.82
N VAL A 2 -0.97 13.54 12.84
CA VAL A 2 -0.34 12.99 11.64
C VAL A 2 0.93 12.29 12.09
N ALA A 3 1.06 10.99 11.84
CA ALA A 3 2.29 10.27 12.17
C ALA A 3 3.44 10.91 11.38
N VAL A 4 4.49 11.35 12.08
CA VAL A 4 5.67 11.99 11.47
C VAL A 4 6.28 11.11 10.37
N ASP A 5 6.07 9.80 10.47
CA ASP A 5 6.57 8.81 9.52
C ASP A 5 5.78 8.78 8.21
N ASP A 6 4.47 9.07 8.20
CA ASP A 6 3.66 9.11 6.97
C ASP A 6 4.10 10.27 6.05
N VAL A 7 4.56 11.36 6.66
CA VAL A 7 5.13 12.52 5.95
C VAL A 7 6.43 12.13 5.23
N SER A 8 7.21 11.19 5.79
CA SER A 8 8.48 10.73 5.19
C SER A 8 8.25 9.90 3.92
N SER A 9 7.25 9.02 3.93
CA SER A 9 6.82 8.21 2.77
C SER A 9 6.28 9.09 1.65
N GLY A 10 5.39 10.03 1.98
CA GLY A 10 4.83 10.98 1.01
C GLY A 10 5.91 11.81 0.31
N LYS A 11 6.89 12.32 1.06
CA LYS A 11 7.99 13.10 0.49
C LYS A 11 8.92 12.29 -0.42
N ARG A 12 9.17 11.01 -0.10
CA ARG A 12 9.95 10.11 -0.97
C ARG A 12 9.23 9.79 -2.26
N LEU A 13 7.93 9.52 -2.17
CA LEU A 13 7.11 9.29 -3.35
C LEU A 13 7.01 10.54 -4.22
N GLU A 14 6.91 11.73 -3.60
CA GLU A 14 6.96 13.01 -4.32
C GLU A 14 8.31 13.18 -5.04
N ASN A 15 9.43 12.92 -4.37
CA ASN A 15 10.75 12.97 -5.00
C ASN A 15 10.87 11.97 -6.15
N LEU A 16 10.33 10.77 -5.99
CA LEU A 16 10.30 9.75 -7.04
C LEU A 16 9.48 10.21 -8.25
N ALA A 17 8.25 10.67 -8.04
CA ALA A 17 7.39 11.15 -9.11
C ALA A 17 8.01 12.37 -9.83
N ARG A 18 8.62 13.30 -9.08
CA ARG A 18 9.41 14.42 -9.66
C ARG A 18 10.61 13.92 -10.48
N SER A 19 11.28 12.83 -10.08
CA SER A 19 12.37 12.25 -10.88
C SER A 19 11.92 11.72 -12.24
N TYR A 20 10.65 11.34 -12.36
CA TYR A 20 9.99 10.99 -13.62
C TYR A 20 9.33 12.19 -14.32
N SER A 21 9.59 13.42 -13.87
CA SER A 21 9.00 14.66 -14.41
C SER A 21 7.47 14.72 -14.31
N LEU A 22 6.89 14.06 -13.31
CA LEU A 22 5.46 14.17 -13.01
C LEU A 22 5.20 15.39 -12.10
N ASP A 23 4.11 16.10 -12.37
CA ASP A 23 3.60 17.13 -11.46
C ASP A 23 2.98 16.46 -10.23
N VAL A 24 3.49 16.80 -9.05
CA VAL A 24 3.02 16.24 -7.78
C VAL A 24 2.40 17.34 -6.93
N THR A 25 1.16 17.11 -6.51
CA THR A 25 0.51 17.87 -5.44
C THR A 25 0.32 16.94 -4.26
N SER A 26 0.94 17.27 -3.13
CA SER A 26 0.76 16.53 -1.88
C SER A 26 -0.32 17.19 -1.03
N GLU A 27 -1.28 16.39 -0.60
CA GLU A 27 -2.36 16.81 0.30
C GLU A 27 -2.34 15.92 1.54
N HIS A 28 -2.45 16.53 2.72
CA HIS A 28 -2.61 15.79 3.96
C HIS A 28 -4.10 15.57 4.25
N VAL A 29 -4.44 14.34 4.64
CA VAL A 29 -5.79 14.00 5.06
C VAL A 29 -6.13 14.80 6.32
N PRO A 30 -7.22 15.61 6.32
CA PRO A 30 -7.64 16.35 7.50
C PRO A 30 -8.06 15.38 8.62
N VAL A 31 -8.09 15.86 9.87
CA VAL A 31 -8.44 15.04 11.05
C VAL A 31 -9.83 14.38 10.93
N GLY A 32 -10.73 14.93 10.10
CA GLY A 32 -12.04 14.34 9.78
C GLY A 32 -11.99 13.12 8.86
N GLY A 33 -10.84 12.82 8.22
CA GLY A 33 -10.70 11.66 7.34
C GLY A 33 -11.32 11.80 5.96
N ASP A 34 -11.90 12.97 5.64
CA ASP A 34 -12.50 13.26 4.35
C ASP A 34 -11.43 13.33 3.26
N ILE A 35 -11.51 12.43 2.28
CA ILE A 35 -10.61 12.36 1.14
C ILE A 35 -11.46 12.24 -0.12
N ASP A 36 -11.24 13.15 -1.07
CA ASP A 36 -11.76 12.98 -2.43
C ASP A 36 -10.90 11.96 -3.19
N LEU A 37 -11.48 10.78 -3.42
CA LEU A 37 -10.87 9.70 -4.19
C LEU A 37 -11.21 9.74 -5.68
N ASP A 38 -12.11 10.63 -6.11
CA ASP A 38 -12.63 10.68 -7.47
C ASP A 38 -11.78 11.59 -8.36
N ARG A 39 -10.46 11.42 -8.29
CA ARG A 39 -9.44 12.20 -9.00
C ARG A 39 -8.57 11.32 -9.90
N ASP A 40 -8.25 11.82 -11.09
CA ASP A 40 -7.34 11.14 -12.01
C ASP A 40 -5.90 11.21 -11.50
N GLY A 41 -5.16 10.11 -11.68
CA GLY A 41 -3.74 10.03 -11.31
C GLY A 41 -3.47 10.01 -9.80
N LEU A 42 -4.50 9.80 -8.98
CA LEU A 42 -4.36 9.80 -7.53
C LEU A 42 -3.51 8.62 -7.03
N ILE A 43 -2.53 8.92 -6.17
CA ILE A 43 -1.85 7.93 -5.33
C ILE A 43 -2.20 8.22 -3.88
N VAL A 44 -2.69 7.19 -3.19
CA VAL A 44 -3.03 7.24 -1.77
C VAL A 44 -1.97 6.48 -0.99
N VAL A 45 -1.36 7.11 0.02
CA VAL A 45 -0.39 6.49 0.93
C VAL A 45 -0.96 6.54 2.34
N CYS A 46 -1.78 5.54 2.72
CA CYS A 46 -2.46 5.49 4.01
C CYS A 46 -2.70 4.03 4.44
N GLY A 47 -2.60 3.75 5.74
CA GLY A 47 -3.10 2.49 6.29
C GLY A 47 -4.64 2.48 6.42
N PRO A 48 -5.28 1.29 6.49
CA PRO A 48 -6.74 1.18 6.66
C PRO A 48 -7.26 1.75 7.99
N GLY A 49 -6.39 1.94 8.99
CA GLY A 49 -6.76 2.56 10.26
C GLY A 49 -7.18 4.04 10.14
N MET A 50 -6.77 4.73 9.08
CA MET A 50 -6.83 6.19 8.99
C MET A 50 -8.21 6.77 8.68
N SER A 51 -9.03 6.11 7.85
CA SER A 51 -10.41 6.51 7.60
C SER A 51 -11.28 5.36 7.09
N GLU A 52 -12.59 5.47 7.30
CA GLU A 52 -13.57 4.51 6.79
C GLU A 52 -13.55 4.45 5.25
N THR A 53 -13.35 5.59 4.58
CA THR A 53 -13.21 5.68 3.13
C THR A 53 -12.05 4.83 2.61
N ILE A 54 -10.89 4.85 3.29
CA ILE A 54 -9.74 4.00 2.91
C ILE A 54 -10.05 2.51 3.16
N ARG A 55 -10.76 2.17 4.23
CA ARG A 55 -11.18 0.77 4.46
C ARG A 55 -12.10 0.28 3.34
N HIS A 56 -13.08 1.09 2.96
CA HIS A 56 -13.97 0.75 1.84
C HIS A 56 -13.24 0.66 0.51
N LEU A 57 -12.24 1.51 0.28
CA LEU A 57 -11.36 1.39 -0.89
C LEU A 57 -10.62 0.05 -0.89
N TYR A 58 -9.97 -0.31 0.21
CA TYR A 58 -9.18 -1.55 0.29
C TYR A 58 -10.03 -2.81 0.24
N ALA A 59 -11.28 -2.74 0.71
CA ALA A 59 -12.25 -3.84 0.61
C ALA A 59 -12.64 -4.18 -0.84
N GLN A 60 -12.35 -3.30 -1.82
CA GLN A 60 -12.58 -3.59 -3.25
C GLN A 60 -11.58 -4.58 -3.83
N ASP A 61 -10.48 -4.88 -3.13
CA ASP A 61 -9.52 -5.87 -3.59
C ASP A 61 -10.14 -7.29 -3.56
N PRO A 62 -10.19 -7.99 -4.70
CA PRO A 62 -10.79 -9.31 -4.77
C PRO A 62 -9.93 -10.39 -4.10
N VAL A 63 -8.62 -10.18 -3.99
CA VAL A 63 -7.65 -11.21 -3.58
C VAL A 63 -7.09 -10.95 -2.19
N LEU A 64 -6.64 -9.73 -1.91
CA LEU A 64 -5.99 -9.40 -0.64
C LEU A 64 -6.97 -8.68 0.27
N ASN A 65 -7.13 -9.16 1.50
CA ASN A 65 -8.12 -8.65 2.43
C ASN A 65 -7.46 -8.11 3.69
N TRP A 66 -7.75 -6.86 4.01
CA TRP A 66 -7.32 -6.25 5.27
C TRP A 66 -8.25 -6.67 6.41
N GLU A 67 -7.67 -7.16 7.49
CA GLU A 67 -8.41 -7.65 8.66
C GLU A 67 -7.80 -7.06 9.93
N LEU A 68 -8.65 -6.48 10.77
CA LEU A 68 -8.27 -6.05 12.12
C LEU A 68 -8.49 -7.21 13.08
N GLY A 69 -7.39 -7.72 13.65
CA GLY A 69 -7.39 -8.80 14.62
C GLY A 69 -8.03 -8.42 15.96
N ALA A 70 -8.31 -9.41 16.79
CA ALA A 70 -8.87 -9.22 18.13
C ALA A 70 -7.89 -8.50 19.09
N ASP A 71 -6.61 -8.54 18.77
CA ASP A 71 -5.50 -7.83 19.40
C ASP A 71 -5.30 -6.41 18.85
N GLU A 72 -6.25 -5.91 18.05
CA GLU A 72 -6.22 -4.60 17.40
C GLU A 72 -5.05 -4.41 16.41
N THR A 73 -4.43 -5.51 15.94
CA THR A 73 -3.38 -5.48 14.93
C THR A 73 -3.97 -5.70 13.53
N TRP A 74 -3.48 -4.94 12.55
CA TRP A 74 -3.87 -5.14 11.16
C TRP A 74 -3.10 -6.32 10.56
N THR A 75 -3.81 -7.12 9.80
CA THR A 75 -3.25 -8.24 9.03
C THR A 75 -3.78 -8.17 7.60
N ILE A 76 -3.09 -8.85 6.68
CA ILE A 76 -3.56 -8.98 5.31
C ILE A 76 -3.65 -10.46 4.97
N SER A 77 -4.85 -10.95 4.68
CA SER A 77 -5.06 -12.32 4.22
C SER A 77 -5.05 -12.37 2.70
N ASP A 78 -4.32 -13.33 2.15
CA ASP A 78 -4.35 -13.68 0.74
C ASP A 78 -5.41 -14.77 0.53
N ARG A 79 -6.53 -14.41 -0.10
CA ARG A 79 -7.66 -15.33 -0.35
C ARG A 79 -7.31 -16.45 -1.32
N ARG A 80 -6.30 -16.28 -2.19
CA ARG A 80 -5.88 -17.31 -3.14
C ARG A 80 -5.06 -18.41 -2.48
N THR A 81 -4.25 -18.06 -1.49
CA THR A 81 -3.34 -19.02 -0.82
C THR A 81 -3.79 -19.39 0.60
N GLY A 82 -4.67 -18.60 1.22
CA GLY A 82 -5.05 -18.71 2.62
C GLY A 82 -3.99 -18.21 3.60
N VAL A 83 -2.88 -17.63 3.11
CA VAL A 83 -1.80 -17.11 3.96
C VAL A 83 -2.22 -15.79 4.60
N VAL A 84 -1.94 -15.65 5.89
CA VAL A 84 -2.16 -14.40 6.63
C VAL A 84 -0.81 -13.75 6.90
N HIS A 85 -0.64 -12.54 6.39
CA HIS A 85 0.55 -11.72 6.54
C HIS A 85 0.39 -10.78 7.74
N ARG A 86 1.43 -10.71 8.58
CA ARG A 86 1.48 -9.87 9.79
C ARG A 86 2.81 -9.11 9.85
N SER A 87 2.82 -8.02 10.60
CA SER A 87 4.07 -7.34 10.91
C SER A 87 4.96 -8.22 11.78
N GLY A 88 6.28 -8.11 11.60
CA GLY A 88 7.26 -8.69 12.51
C GLY A 88 7.19 -8.05 13.90
N ARG A 89 6.66 -6.82 14.00
CA ARG A 89 6.46 -6.11 15.27
C ARG A 89 5.41 -6.76 16.17
N ASP A 90 4.43 -7.44 15.57
CA ASP A 90 3.33 -8.09 16.28
C ASP A 90 3.65 -9.55 16.66
N GLY A 91 4.84 -10.04 16.27
CA GLY A 91 5.30 -11.39 16.57
C GLY A 91 6.07 -11.48 17.90
N ASP A 92 6.23 -12.71 18.38
CA ASP A 92 7.11 -13.07 19.49
C ASP A 92 8.14 -14.13 19.02
N PRO A 93 9.43 -13.81 18.90
CA PRO A 93 10.03 -12.51 19.20
C PRO A 93 9.70 -11.45 18.15
N THR A 94 9.72 -10.18 18.56
CA THR A 94 9.55 -9.04 17.66
C THR A 94 10.70 -8.97 16.66
N ARG A 95 10.40 -8.67 15.39
CA ARG A 95 11.38 -8.55 14.31
C ARG A 95 11.21 -7.22 13.56
N PRO A 96 12.30 -6.61 13.06
CA PRO A 96 12.26 -5.38 12.25
C PRO A 96 11.82 -5.69 10.81
N HIS A 97 10.61 -6.21 10.69
CA HIS A 97 9.98 -6.59 9.44
C HIS A 97 8.55 -6.04 9.42
N ASP A 98 8.09 -5.55 8.27
CA ASP A 98 6.71 -5.14 8.07
C ASP A 98 6.18 -5.57 6.70
N VAL A 99 4.86 -5.45 6.51
CA VAL A 99 4.19 -5.81 5.27
C VAL A 99 3.56 -4.57 4.65
N GLY A 100 4.02 -4.25 3.45
CA GLY A 100 3.46 -3.24 2.56
C GLY A 100 2.42 -3.84 1.61
N TYR A 101 1.42 -3.05 1.26
CA TYR A 101 0.38 -3.33 0.30
C TYR A 101 0.49 -2.35 -0.85
N LEU A 102 0.49 -2.86 -2.07
CA LEU A 102 0.49 -2.08 -3.30
C LEU A 102 -0.64 -2.56 -4.19
N ALA A 103 -1.55 -1.67 -4.57
CA ALA A 103 -2.62 -2.01 -5.48
C ALA A 103 -3.02 -0.87 -6.40
N ARG A 104 -3.49 -1.23 -7.59
CA ARG A 104 -4.26 -0.32 -8.44
C ARG A 104 -5.73 -0.73 -8.36
N LEU A 105 -6.53 0.10 -7.69
CA LEU A 105 -7.93 -0.17 -7.38
C LEU A 105 -8.87 0.68 -8.24
N PRO A 106 -10.11 0.24 -8.48
CA PRO A 106 -11.11 1.09 -9.10
C PRO A 106 -11.34 2.34 -8.26
N ARG A 107 -11.56 3.47 -8.93
CA ARG A 107 -12.08 4.66 -8.25
C ARG A 107 -13.52 4.41 -7.76
N PRO A 108 -13.94 4.97 -6.61
CA PRO A 108 -15.30 4.82 -6.10
C PRO A 108 -16.39 5.27 -7.10
N ASP A 109 -16.15 6.32 -7.87
CA ASP A 109 -17.06 6.75 -8.94
C ASP A 109 -17.05 5.89 -10.21
N GLY A 110 -16.23 4.82 -10.24
CA GLY A 110 -16.08 3.92 -11.37
C GLY A 110 -15.31 4.50 -12.56
N ARG A 111 -14.81 5.73 -12.49
CA ARG A 111 -14.15 6.44 -13.61
C ARG A 111 -12.64 6.28 -13.57
N GLY A 112 -12.18 5.04 -13.76
CA GLY A 112 -10.76 4.72 -13.84
C GLY A 112 -10.24 4.07 -12.57
N SER A 113 -9.00 4.40 -12.20
CA SER A 113 -8.30 3.76 -11.09
C SER A 113 -7.41 4.74 -10.34
N LEU A 114 -7.12 4.41 -9.09
CA LEU A 114 -6.10 5.05 -8.26
C LEU A 114 -5.06 4.01 -7.84
N LEU A 115 -3.88 4.48 -7.43
CA LEU A 115 -2.86 3.63 -6.81
C LEU A 115 -2.95 3.75 -5.29
N ALA A 116 -3.11 2.62 -4.61
CA ALA A 116 -3.16 2.50 -3.16
C ALA A 116 -1.84 1.92 -2.64
N ILE A 117 -1.26 2.59 -1.66
CA ILE A 117 -0.08 2.17 -0.90
C ILE A 117 -0.45 2.17 0.57
N GLY A 118 -0.34 1.02 1.21
CA GLY A 118 -0.52 0.86 2.64
C GLY A 118 0.63 0.08 3.25
N GLY A 119 0.79 0.19 4.56
CA GLY A 119 1.56 -0.77 5.34
C GLY A 119 0.76 -1.15 6.58
N ILE A 120 1.03 -2.32 7.15
CA ILE A 120 0.50 -2.66 8.48
C ILE A 120 0.96 -1.61 9.48
N TYR A 121 2.24 -1.22 9.39
CA TYR A 121 2.79 0.00 9.97
C TYR A 121 3.40 0.88 8.88
N THR A 122 3.93 2.05 9.26
CA THR A 122 4.48 3.00 8.29
C THR A 122 5.66 2.42 7.49
N GLN A 123 6.46 1.53 8.09
CA GLN A 123 7.59 0.86 7.45
C GLN A 123 7.15 0.06 6.21
N GLY A 124 5.99 -0.60 6.24
CA GLY A 124 5.43 -1.30 5.08
C GLY A 124 5.21 -0.37 3.89
N SER A 125 4.63 0.81 4.13
CA SER A 125 4.41 1.81 3.08
C SER A 125 5.73 2.38 2.53
N LEU A 126 6.73 2.59 3.39
CA LEU A 126 8.07 3.01 2.99
C LEU A 126 8.75 1.97 2.08
N GLY A 127 8.59 0.69 2.39
CA GLY A 127 9.12 -0.38 1.55
C GLY A 127 8.43 -0.48 0.19
N VAL A 128 7.12 -0.23 0.09
CA VAL A 128 6.45 -0.12 -1.21
C VAL A 128 7.03 1.03 -2.04
N VAL A 129 7.25 2.20 -1.43
CA VAL A 129 7.90 3.34 -2.11
C VAL A 129 9.32 2.97 -2.55
N HIS A 130 10.07 2.25 -1.72
CA HIS A 130 11.41 1.76 -2.04
C HIS A 130 11.39 0.77 -3.23
N LEU A 131 10.41 -0.14 -3.28
CA LEU A 131 10.20 -1.04 -4.41
C LEU A 131 9.88 -0.27 -5.70
N LEU A 132 8.97 0.71 -5.64
CA LEU A 132 8.63 1.54 -6.79
C LEU A 132 9.86 2.32 -7.29
N ALA A 133 10.68 2.85 -6.38
CA ALA A 133 11.88 3.60 -6.73
C ALA A 133 12.94 2.75 -7.45
N SER A 134 13.01 1.45 -7.14
CA SER A 134 14.02 0.54 -7.68
C SER A 134 13.52 -0.35 -8.84
N GLY A 135 12.21 -0.54 -8.97
CA GLY A 135 11.62 -1.59 -9.81
C GLY A 135 10.40 -1.20 -10.65
N LEU A 136 10.07 0.10 -10.77
CA LEU A 136 8.85 0.55 -11.48
C LEU A 136 8.71 -0.02 -12.90
N GLY A 137 9.80 -0.08 -13.66
CA GLY A 137 9.78 -0.59 -15.03
C GLY A 137 9.39 -2.08 -15.12
N ALA A 138 9.86 -2.90 -14.17
CA ALA A 138 9.52 -4.31 -14.10
C ALA A 138 8.07 -4.55 -13.66
N LEU A 139 7.56 -3.72 -12.74
CA LEU A 139 6.15 -3.70 -12.37
C LEU A 139 5.29 -3.33 -13.58
N TRP A 140 5.60 -2.21 -14.25
CA TRP A 140 4.86 -1.75 -15.42
C TRP A 140 4.84 -2.79 -16.55
N GLY A 141 5.96 -3.47 -16.81
CA GLY A 141 6.02 -4.53 -17.82
C GLY A 141 5.09 -5.72 -17.52
N GLN A 142 4.71 -5.93 -16.26
CA GLN A 142 3.84 -7.04 -15.84
C GLN A 142 2.37 -6.65 -15.69
N VAL A 143 2.05 -5.45 -15.19
CA VAL A 143 0.65 -5.08 -14.92
C VAL A 143 0.13 -3.93 -15.80
N GLY A 144 1.02 -3.20 -16.47
CA GLY A 144 0.67 -2.07 -17.32
C GLY A 144 -0.27 -1.09 -16.61
N THR A 145 -1.41 -0.79 -17.24
CA THR A 145 -2.47 0.04 -16.67
C THR A 145 -3.57 -0.74 -15.93
N GLY A 146 -3.49 -2.07 -15.93
CA GLY A 146 -4.51 -2.94 -15.37
C GLY A 146 -4.59 -2.87 -13.84
N LYS A 147 -5.76 -3.21 -13.30
CA LYS A 147 -5.97 -3.31 -11.85
C LYS A 147 -5.22 -4.53 -11.30
N PHE A 148 -4.52 -4.34 -10.20
CA PHE A 148 -3.73 -5.39 -9.59
C PHE A 148 -3.55 -5.15 -8.10
N SER A 149 -3.10 -6.16 -7.38
CA SER A 149 -2.60 -6.01 -6.02
C SER A 149 -1.47 -6.99 -5.71
N THR A 150 -0.62 -6.61 -4.76
CA THR A 150 0.49 -7.43 -4.26
C THR A 150 0.91 -6.99 -2.86
N LEU A 151 1.72 -7.82 -2.21
CA LEU A 151 2.31 -7.57 -0.91
C LEU A 151 3.83 -7.47 -1.01
N VAL A 152 4.39 -6.54 -0.27
CA VAL A 152 5.83 -6.26 -0.20
C VAL A 152 6.29 -6.55 1.22
N GLY A 153 7.21 -7.49 1.38
CA GLY A 153 7.91 -7.73 2.63
C GLY A 153 9.01 -6.69 2.78
N VAL A 154 9.13 -6.10 3.96
CA VAL A 154 10.05 -4.99 4.20
C VAL A 154 10.86 -5.30 5.43
N GLU A 155 12.15 -5.60 5.26
CA GLU A 155 13.08 -5.54 6.38
C GLU A 155 13.57 -4.11 6.53
N TYR A 156 13.55 -3.60 7.76
CA TYR A 156 13.92 -2.22 8.03
C TYR A 156 14.99 -2.13 9.12
N ASP A 157 15.62 -0.96 9.19
CA ASP A 157 16.51 -0.62 10.29
C ASP A 157 15.68 -0.28 11.54
N PRO A 158 15.84 -0.97 12.68
CA PRO A 158 15.03 -0.71 13.87
C PRO A 158 15.29 0.65 14.51
N GLU A 159 16.43 1.30 14.25
CA GLU A 159 16.76 2.61 14.82
C GLU A 159 16.21 3.75 13.96
N THR A 160 16.29 3.60 12.64
CA THR A 160 15.94 4.66 11.68
C THR A 160 14.61 4.44 10.96
N SER A 161 14.01 3.25 11.08
CA SER A 161 12.84 2.79 10.32
C SER A 161 13.03 2.75 8.80
N GLU A 162 14.28 2.90 8.32
CA GLU A 162 14.61 2.90 6.90
C GLU A 162 14.51 1.49 6.30
N PRO A 163 13.85 1.30 5.13
CA PRO A 163 13.89 0.03 4.42
C PRO A 163 15.32 -0.38 4.06
N LYS A 164 15.73 -1.60 4.44
CA LYS A 164 17.02 -2.22 4.08
C LYS A 164 16.90 -3.12 2.87
N SER A 165 15.82 -3.89 2.81
CA SER A 165 15.51 -4.82 1.72
C SER A 165 14.00 -4.88 1.53
N VAL A 166 13.58 -5.15 0.30
CA VAL A 166 12.18 -5.36 -0.05
C VAL A 166 12.04 -6.54 -1.00
N GLU A 167 10.99 -7.33 -0.81
CA GLU A 167 10.67 -8.46 -1.68
C GLU A 167 9.16 -8.59 -1.88
N LEU A 168 8.74 -9.21 -2.98
CA LEU A 168 7.32 -9.55 -3.18
C LEU A 168 6.99 -10.79 -2.35
N LEU A 169 6.02 -10.68 -1.43
CA LEU A 169 5.52 -11.81 -0.64
C LEU A 169 4.50 -12.66 -1.39
N CYS A 170 3.91 -12.09 -2.45
CA CYS A 170 3.01 -12.78 -3.36
C CYS A 170 3.22 -12.27 -4.79
N PRO A 171 2.75 -12.99 -5.82
CA PRO A 171 2.76 -12.49 -7.20
C PRO A 171 1.97 -11.17 -7.36
N LEU A 172 2.08 -10.57 -8.55
CA LEU A 172 1.20 -9.48 -8.94
C LEU A 172 -0.15 -10.06 -9.36
N TYR A 173 -1.14 -10.00 -8.47
CA TYR A 173 -2.48 -10.50 -8.75
C TYR A 173 -3.23 -9.49 -9.61
N ARG A 174 -3.51 -9.84 -10.87
CA ARG A 174 -4.35 -9.03 -11.76
C ARG A 174 -5.82 -9.26 -11.44
N HIS A 175 -6.60 -8.19 -11.27
CA HIS A 175 -8.00 -8.30 -10.86
C HIS A 175 -8.96 -8.71 -11.98
N GLU A 176 -8.54 -8.61 -13.24
CA GLU A 176 -9.35 -9.00 -14.41
C GLU A 176 -9.44 -10.53 -14.61
N GLU A 177 -8.55 -11.30 -13.99
CA GLU A 177 -8.59 -12.77 -14.04
C GLU A 177 -9.69 -13.36 -13.12
N ASP A 178 -10.28 -12.56 -12.23
CA ASP A 178 -11.27 -12.99 -11.22
C ASP A 178 -12.67 -12.37 -11.41
N ALA A 179 -12.93 -11.63 -12.50
CA ALA A 179 -14.27 -11.12 -12.79
C ALA A 179 -15.16 -12.29 -13.28
N PRO A 180 -16.27 -12.63 -12.59
CA PRO A 180 -17.22 -13.58 -13.15
C PRO A 180 -17.79 -13.01 -14.45
N ALA A 181 -17.81 -13.85 -15.50
CA ALA A 181 -18.40 -13.55 -16.79
C ALA A 181 -19.91 -13.30 -16.70
#